data_AF-A0A3Q9EM19-F1
#
_entry.id   AF-A0A3Q9EM19-F1
#
_cell.length_a   1.000
_cell.length_b   1.000
_cell.length_c   1.000
_cell.angle_alpha   90.00
_cell.angle_beta   90.00
_cell.angle_gamma   90.00
#
_symmetry.space_group_name_H-M   'P 1'
#
loop_
_entity.id
_entity.type
_entity.pdbx_description
1 polymer ?
#
loop_
_entity_poly.entity_id
_entity_poly.type
_entity_poly.pdbx_seq_one_letter_code
_entity_poly.pdbx_strand_id
1 'polypeptide(L)'
;MADEPSAKKCTGCKRDLPFAAFARDRNRSDGLQVRCRECVAEYGAAHYRRRREAMGKSVREKVEVPTGHKLCRTCGEVKPHSEWHRNATASDGLATRCKACRAVQGRQGHLKRQYGITEADRDELVASQGGVCCICLAALPEHVDHCHETGRVRGVLCFSCNAALGQFKDRPDVIRRAAAYVEGIAWKPTLVAPGVYQLPS
;
A
#
# COMPACT_ATOMS: atom_id res chain seq x y z
N MET A 1 -9.52 -66.23 -5.24
CA MET A 1 -9.01 -64.91 -4.81
C MET A 1 -8.71 -64.14 -6.09
N ALA A 2 -9.64 -63.28 -6.52
CA ALA A 2 -9.46 -62.53 -7.75
C ALA A 2 -8.49 -61.38 -7.45
N ASP A 3 -7.37 -61.39 -8.15
CA ASP A 3 -6.31 -60.39 -8.09
C ASP A 3 -6.93 -59.01 -8.38
N GLU A 4 -7.06 -58.15 -7.35
CA GLU A 4 -7.59 -56.81 -7.56
C GLU A 4 -6.63 -56.10 -8.52
N PRO A 5 -7.11 -55.55 -9.66
CA PRO A 5 -6.25 -54.81 -10.55
C PRO A 5 -5.68 -53.63 -9.78
N SER A 6 -4.41 -53.71 -9.39
CA SER A 6 -3.77 -52.70 -8.54
C SER A 6 -3.26 -51.50 -9.35
N ALA A 7 -3.31 -51.60 -10.68
CA ALA A 7 -2.72 -50.66 -11.61
C ALA A 7 -3.72 -50.16 -12.67
N LYS A 8 -3.58 -48.89 -13.05
CA LYS A 8 -4.31 -48.21 -14.11
C LYS A 8 -3.33 -47.60 -15.10
N LYS A 9 -3.63 -47.70 -16.39
CA LYS A 9 -2.85 -47.05 -17.44
C LYS A 9 -3.14 -45.56 -17.52
N CYS A 10 -2.11 -44.72 -17.35
CA CYS A 10 -2.22 -43.27 -17.50
C CYS A 10 -2.30 -42.87 -18.99
N THR A 11 -3.28 -42.07 -19.41
CA THR A 11 -3.35 -41.61 -20.81
C THR A 11 -2.34 -40.53 -21.19
N GLY A 12 -1.69 -39.89 -20.21
CA GLY A 12 -0.65 -38.90 -20.43
C GLY A 12 0.70 -39.56 -20.75
N CYS A 13 1.28 -40.25 -19.77
CA CYS A 13 2.59 -40.91 -19.91
C CYS A 13 2.53 -42.35 -20.44
N LYS A 14 1.33 -42.90 -20.65
CA LYS A 14 1.08 -44.28 -21.16
C LYS A 14 1.61 -45.41 -20.27
N ARG A 15 2.12 -45.12 -19.07
CA ARG A 15 2.59 -46.09 -18.08
C ARG A 15 1.43 -46.70 -17.28
N ASP A 16 1.53 -47.98 -16.95
CA ASP A 16 0.70 -48.65 -15.94
C ASP A 16 1.22 -48.29 -14.55
N LEU A 17 0.39 -47.64 -13.75
CA LEU A 17 0.76 -47.07 -12.46
C LEU A 17 -0.21 -47.54 -11.38
N PRO A 18 0.23 -47.65 -10.12
CA PRO A 18 -0.66 -48.03 -9.02
C PRO A 18 -1.77 -46.99 -8.84
N PHE A 19 -2.93 -47.41 -8.35
CA PHE A 19 -4.09 -46.51 -8.12
C PHE A 19 -3.76 -45.29 -7.25
N ALA A 20 -2.81 -45.42 -6.31
CA ALA A 20 -2.32 -44.32 -5.49
C ALA A 20 -1.68 -43.17 -6.31
N ALA A 21 -1.21 -43.42 -7.53
CA ALA A 21 -0.66 -42.42 -8.44
C ALA A 21 -1.74 -41.54 -9.10
N PHE A 22 -3.02 -41.86 -8.91
CA PHE A 22 -4.17 -41.15 -9.48
C PHE A 22 -4.94 -40.40 -8.38
N ALA A 23 -5.53 -39.25 -8.72
CA ALA A 23 -6.46 -38.55 -7.84
C ALA A 23 -7.86 -39.15 -8.00
N ARG A 24 -8.70 -39.06 -6.95
CA ARG A 24 -10.09 -39.53 -7.00
C ARG A 24 -10.94 -38.66 -7.94
N ASP A 25 -11.81 -39.30 -8.71
CA ASP A 25 -12.79 -38.67 -9.58
C ASP A 25 -14.13 -39.39 -9.45
N ARG A 26 -15.08 -38.76 -8.77
CA ARG A 26 -16.41 -39.36 -8.50
C ARG A 26 -17.27 -39.49 -9.76
N ASN A 27 -16.88 -38.86 -10.87
CA ASN A 27 -17.62 -38.90 -12.13
C ASN A 27 -17.17 -40.05 -13.04
N ARG A 28 -16.18 -40.85 -12.62
CA ARG A 28 -15.66 -42.00 -13.37
C ARG A 28 -16.11 -43.31 -12.73
N SER A 29 -16.36 -44.31 -13.58
CA SER A 29 -16.78 -45.65 -13.14
C SER A 29 -15.77 -46.33 -12.22
N ASP A 30 -14.47 -46.08 -12.44
CA ASP A 30 -13.38 -46.60 -11.60
C ASP A 30 -12.95 -45.63 -10.48
N GLY A 31 -13.64 -44.50 -10.31
CA GLY A 31 -13.40 -43.55 -9.24
C GLY A 31 -12.06 -42.80 -9.31
N LEU A 32 -11.30 -42.93 -10.42
CA LEU A 32 -9.94 -42.37 -10.56
C LEU A 32 -9.79 -41.52 -11.82
N GLN A 33 -8.97 -40.46 -11.72
CA GLN A 33 -8.56 -39.66 -12.86
C GLN A 33 -7.95 -40.53 -13.98
N VAL A 34 -8.07 -40.07 -15.23
CA VAL A 34 -7.56 -40.80 -16.42
C VAL A 34 -6.04 -40.60 -16.59
N ARG A 35 -5.49 -39.54 -15.99
CA ARG A 35 -4.06 -39.23 -15.97
C ARG A 35 -3.53 -39.31 -14.53
N CYS A 36 -2.29 -39.74 -14.36
CA CYS A 36 -1.61 -39.72 -13.07
C CYS A 36 -1.40 -38.28 -12.56
N ARG A 37 -1.17 -38.13 -11.26
CA ARG A 37 -0.99 -36.82 -10.60
C ARG A 37 0.11 -35.98 -11.23
N GLU A 38 1.21 -36.60 -11.66
CA GLU A 38 2.31 -35.94 -12.37
C GLU A 38 1.83 -35.33 -13.69
N CYS A 39 1.25 -36.14 -14.58
CA CYS A 39 0.74 -35.65 -15.87
C CYS A 39 -0.37 -34.60 -15.72
N VAL A 40 -1.19 -34.69 -14.67
CA VAL A 40 -2.18 -33.66 -14.35
C VAL A 40 -1.51 -32.36 -13.92
N ALA A 41 -0.49 -32.42 -13.08
CA ALA A 41 0.26 -31.25 -12.61
C ALA A 41 1.00 -30.56 -13.76
N GLU A 42 1.69 -31.32 -14.62
CA GLU A 42 2.39 -30.80 -15.81
C GLU A 42 1.42 -30.14 -16.79
N TYR A 43 0.33 -30.82 -17.13
CA TYR A 43 -0.70 -30.27 -18.00
C TYR A 43 -1.31 -29.00 -17.40
N GLY A 44 -1.61 -29.00 -16.10
CA GLY A 44 -2.15 -27.86 -15.37
C GLY A 44 -1.19 -26.67 -15.38
N ALA A 45 0.09 -26.88 -15.15
CA ALA A 45 1.12 -25.84 -15.19
C ALA A 45 1.25 -25.23 -16.60
N ALA A 46 1.33 -26.07 -17.64
CA ALA A 46 1.40 -25.62 -19.03
C ALA A 46 0.13 -24.90 -19.48
N HIS A 47 -1.04 -25.38 -19.07
CA HIS A 47 -2.32 -24.72 -19.34
C HIS A 47 -2.44 -23.37 -18.63
N TYR A 48 -2.04 -23.30 -17.35
CA TYR A 48 -1.99 -22.04 -16.60
C TYR A 48 -1.10 -21.01 -17.28
N ARG A 49 0.12 -21.40 -17.70
CA ARG A 49 1.06 -20.54 -18.42
C ARG A 49 0.43 -19.96 -19.69
N ARG A 50 -0.07 -20.81 -20.58
CA ARG A 50 -0.74 -20.40 -21.84
C ARG A 50 -1.91 -19.45 -21.59
N ARG A 51 -2.76 -19.73 -20.59
CA ARG A 51 -3.90 -18.87 -20.25
C ARG A 51 -3.46 -17.50 -19.73
N ARG A 52 -2.36 -17.42 -18.98
CA ARG A 52 -1.81 -16.14 -18.47
C ARG A 52 -1.23 -15.29 -19.60
N GLU A 53 -0.47 -15.92 -20.50
CA GLU A 53 0.09 -15.29 -21.70
C GLU A 53 -1.02 -14.74 -22.61
N ALA A 54 -2.06 -15.53 -22.87
CA ALA A 54 -3.22 -15.08 -23.65
C ALA A 54 -3.96 -13.88 -23.02
N MET A 55 -3.86 -13.71 -21.69
CA MET A 55 -4.41 -12.55 -20.98
C MET A 55 -3.43 -11.37 -20.88
N GLY A 56 -2.23 -11.47 -21.46
CA GLY A 56 -1.16 -10.47 -21.31
C GLY A 56 -0.65 -10.33 -19.88
N LYS A 57 -0.82 -11.35 -19.03
CA LYS A 57 -0.45 -11.31 -17.61
C LYS A 57 0.79 -12.16 -17.36
N SER A 58 1.70 -11.67 -16.51
CA SER A 58 2.88 -12.42 -16.10
C SER A 58 2.52 -13.74 -15.40
N VAL A 59 3.34 -14.76 -15.64
CA VAL A 59 3.24 -16.07 -14.98
C VAL A 59 3.98 -15.98 -13.65
N ARG A 60 3.35 -16.43 -12.57
CA ARG A 60 4.00 -16.42 -11.25
C ARG A 60 4.80 -17.69 -11.08
N GLU A 61 6.12 -17.57 -11.11
CA GLU A 61 7.00 -18.70 -10.81
C GLU A 61 6.96 -19.03 -9.32
N LYS A 62 7.13 -20.32 -9.03
CA LYS A 62 7.24 -20.83 -7.66
C LYS A 62 8.68 -20.65 -7.23
N VAL A 63 8.90 -19.79 -6.25
CA VAL A 63 10.21 -19.55 -5.64
C VAL A 63 10.31 -20.43 -4.41
N GLU A 64 11.40 -21.20 -4.31
CA GLU A 64 11.71 -21.92 -3.07
C GLU A 64 12.08 -20.90 -1.99
N VAL A 65 11.38 -20.96 -0.87
CA VAL A 65 11.61 -20.09 0.28
C VAL A 65 11.88 -20.96 1.51
N PRO A 66 12.84 -20.58 2.37
CA PRO A 66 13.08 -21.30 3.61
C PRO A 66 11.83 -21.37 4.49
N THR A 67 11.76 -22.40 5.34
CA THR A 67 10.70 -22.51 6.35
C THR A 67 10.66 -21.25 7.21
N GLY A 68 9.46 -20.79 7.57
CA GLY A 68 9.27 -19.55 8.33
C GLY A 68 9.55 -18.26 7.53
N HIS A 69 9.82 -18.35 6.23
CA HIS A 69 10.01 -17.21 5.34
C HIS A 69 8.93 -17.13 4.26
N LYS A 70 8.79 -15.94 3.67
CA LYS A 70 7.87 -15.67 2.57
C LYS A 70 8.49 -14.67 1.61
N LEU A 71 8.15 -14.77 0.33
CA LEU A 71 8.54 -13.78 -0.68
C LEU A 71 7.54 -12.61 -0.69
N CYS A 72 8.04 -11.39 -0.55
CA CYS A 72 7.22 -10.20 -0.73
C CYS A 72 6.87 -10.00 -2.21
N ARG A 73 5.58 -9.93 -2.55
CA ARG A 73 5.13 -9.70 -3.94
C ARG A 73 5.26 -8.26 -4.43
N THR A 74 5.80 -7.36 -3.61
CA THR A 74 6.02 -5.95 -3.96
C THR A 74 7.49 -5.64 -4.14
N CYS A 75 8.35 -5.91 -3.14
CA CYS A 75 9.80 -5.67 -3.27
C CYS A 75 10.60 -6.88 -3.78
N GLY A 76 10.01 -8.08 -3.85
CA GLY A 76 10.73 -9.28 -4.31
C GLY A 76 11.70 -9.89 -3.29
N GLU A 77 11.76 -9.35 -2.07
CA GLU A 77 12.65 -9.88 -1.03
C GLU A 77 12.01 -11.05 -0.27
N VAL A 78 12.81 -12.06 0.08
CA VAL A 78 12.43 -13.13 1.00
C VAL A 78 12.75 -12.69 2.43
N LYS A 79 11.74 -12.68 3.31
CA LYS A 79 11.88 -12.25 4.72
C LYS A 79 11.20 -13.23 5.67
N PRO A 80 11.50 -13.21 6.99
CA PRO A 80 10.81 -14.04 7.98
C PRO A 80 9.36 -13.63 8.19
N HIS A 81 8.47 -14.57 8.49
CA HIS A 81 7.02 -14.34 8.66
C HIS A 81 6.64 -13.20 9.61
N SER A 82 7.51 -12.84 10.56
CA SER A 82 7.38 -11.66 11.43
C SER A 82 7.20 -10.35 10.66
N GLU A 83 7.72 -10.27 9.42
CA GLU A 83 7.62 -9.10 8.54
C GLU A 83 6.28 -8.98 7.80
N TRP A 84 5.30 -9.82 8.14
CA TRP A 84 3.96 -9.81 7.54
C TRP A 84 2.87 -9.47 8.54
N HIS A 85 1.81 -8.85 8.04
CA HIS A 85 0.54 -8.80 8.77
C HIS A 85 -0.24 -10.11 8.56
N ARG A 86 -1.04 -10.48 9.56
CA ARG A 86 -1.98 -11.59 9.45
C ARG A 86 -3.06 -11.28 8.40
N ASN A 87 -3.42 -12.29 7.64
CA ASN A 87 -4.56 -12.29 6.74
C ASN A 87 -5.27 -13.64 6.82
N ALA A 88 -6.40 -13.68 7.52
CA ALA A 88 -7.16 -14.91 7.74
C ALA A 88 -7.72 -15.54 6.45
N THR A 89 -7.82 -14.76 5.37
CA THR A 89 -8.33 -15.23 4.07
C THR A 89 -7.25 -15.84 3.18
N ALA A 90 -5.98 -15.63 3.51
CA ALA A 90 -4.87 -16.20 2.75
C ALA A 90 -4.63 -17.65 3.17
N SER A 91 -4.31 -18.52 2.21
CA SER A 91 -4.01 -19.93 2.48
C SER A 91 -2.84 -20.14 3.44
N ASP A 92 -1.91 -19.19 3.50
CA ASP A 92 -0.76 -19.20 4.42
C ASP A 92 -0.96 -18.28 5.64
N GLY A 93 -2.15 -17.69 5.81
CA GLY A 93 -2.48 -16.82 6.94
C GLY A 93 -1.75 -15.46 6.94
N LEU A 94 -0.99 -15.12 5.89
CA LEU A 94 -0.15 -13.93 5.82
C LEU A 94 -0.49 -13.04 4.62
N ALA A 95 -0.30 -11.73 4.76
CA ALA A 95 -0.49 -10.77 3.68
C ALA A 95 0.40 -11.09 2.45
N THR A 96 0.06 -10.55 1.28
CA THR A 96 0.85 -10.75 0.05
C THR A 96 2.11 -9.89 -0.02
N ARG A 97 2.16 -8.81 0.75
CA ARG A 97 3.25 -7.84 0.84
C ARG A 97 3.72 -7.69 2.28
N CYS A 98 4.98 -7.30 2.47
CA CYS A 98 5.57 -7.13 3.79
C CYS A 98 5.07 -5.84 4.45
N LYS A 99 5.28 -5.71 5.77
CA LYS A 99 4.92 -4.53 6.57
C LYS A 99 5.50 -3.24 5.98
N ALA A 100 6.78 -3.25 5.59
CA ALA A 100 7.44 -2.08 5.00
C ALA A 100 6.79 -1.62 3.68
N CYS A 101 6.56 -2.54 2.74
CA CYS A 101 5.88 -2.21 1.48
C CYS A 101 4.44 -1.71 1.71
N ARG A 102 3.73 -2.28 2.70
CA ARG A 102 2.40 -1.81 3.08
C ARG A 102 2.44 -0.40 3.63
N ALA A 103 3.44 -0.06 4.46
CA ALA A 103 3.60 1.29 5.01
C ALA A 103 3.84 2.33 3.90
N VAL A 104 4.74 2.04 2.95
CA VAL A 104 5.01 2.91 1.79
C VAL A 104 3.73 3.17 0.99
N GLN A 105 3.03 2.12 0.59
CA GLN A 105 1.77 2.26 -0.16
C GLN A 105 0.66 2.94 0.65
N GLY A 106 0.68 2.78 1.98
CA GLY A 106 -0.21 3.49 2.88
C GLY A 106 0.01 5.00 2.81
N ARG A 107 1.27 5.44 2.89
CA ARG A 107 1.66 6.86 2.77
C ARG A 107 1.32 7.44 1.40
N GLN A 108 1.70 6.75 0.31
CA GLN A 108 1.36 7.15 -1.05
C GLN A 108 -0.17 7.25 -1.25
N GLY A 109 -0.90 6.27 -0.74
CA GLY A 109 -2.36 6.25 -0.80
C GLY A 109 -3.03 7.34 0.04
N HIS A 110 -2.40 7.78 1.14
CA HIS A 110 -2.85 8.90 1.95
C HIS A 110 -2.61 10.23 1.22
N LEU A 111 -1.39 10.47 0.72
CA LEU A 111 -1.05 11.68 -0.03
C LEU A 111 -2.02 11.90 -1.21
N LYS A 112 -2.24 10.85 -2.01
CA LYS A 112 -3.12 10.92 -3.16
C LYS A 112 -4.59 11.18 -2.78
N ARG A 113 -5.08 10.57 -1.70
CA ARG A 113 -6.49 10.72 -1.28
C ARG A 113 -6.76 12.04 -0.59
N GLN A 114 -5.82 12.50 0.23
CA GLN A 114 -6.00 13.70 1.05
C GLN A 114 -5.67 14.98 0.28
N TYR A 115 -4.63 14.94 -0.56
CA TYR A 115 -4.07 16.13 -1.19
C TYR A 115 -4.06 16.07 -2.72
N GLY A 116 -4.40 14.93 -3.33
CA GLY A 116 -4.41 14.78 -4.79
C GLY A 116 -3.03 14.71 -5.44
N ILE A 117 -1.95 14.61 -4.65
CA ILE A 117 -0.56 14.63 -5.14
C ILE A 117 0.18 13.31 -4.89
N THR A 118 1.25 13.08 -5.64
CA THR A 118 2.19 11.96 -5.48
C THR A 118 3.36 12.33 -4.55
N GLU A 119 4.18 11.35 -4.16
CA GLU A 119 5.44 11.61 -3.45
C GLU A 119 6.39 12.46 -4.29
N ALA A 120 6.45 12.24 -5.60
CA ALA A 120 7.28 13.03 -6.51
C ALA A 120 6.82 14.49 -6.57
N ASP A 121 5.51 14.75 -6.66
CA ASP A 121 4.96 16.11 -6.65
C ASP A 121 5.27 16.84 -5.32
N ARG A 122 5.19 16.11 -4.19
CA ARG A 122 5.56 16.65 -2.88
C ARG A 122 7.05 17.00 -2.83
N ASP A 123 7.92 16.13 -3.34
CA ASP A 123 9.36 16.36 -3.33
C ASP A 123 9.76 17.51 -4.28
N GLU A 124 9.07 17.66 -5.42
CA GLU A 124 9.19 18.81 -6.31
C GLU A 124 8.74 20.10 -5.62
N LEU A 125 7.63 20.08 -4.87
CA LEU A 125 7.20 21.21 -4.05
C LEU A 125 8.29 21.59 -3.03
N VAL A 126 8.83 20.62 -2.28
CA VAL A 126 9.93 20.86 -1.33
C VAL A 126 11.15 21.46 -2.02
N ALA A 127 11.54 20.96 -3.19
CA ALA A 127 12.65 21.48 -3.96
C ALA A 127 12.41 22.92 -4.44
N SER A 128 11.19 23.22 -4.92
CA SER A 128 10.78 24.57 -5.35
C SER A 128 10.82 25.59 -4.21
N GLN A 129 10.69 25.13 -2.96
CA GLN A 129 10.83 25.93 -1.74
C GLN A 129 12.28 26.04 -1.23
N GLY A 130 13.26 25.51 -1.98
CA GLY A 130 14.67 25.50 -1.57
C GLY A 130 14.99 24.50 -0.46
N GLY A 131 14.14 23.49 -0.23
CA GLY A 131 14.36 22.48 0.79
C GLY A 131 14.10 22.95 2.23
N VAL A 132 13.53 24.14 2.42
CA VAL A 132 13.21 24.73 3.72
C VAL A 132 11.73 25.09 3.84
N CYS A 133 11.24 25.22 5.07
CA CYS A 133 9.89 25.73 5.35
C CYS A 133 9.77 27.20 4.93
N CYS A 134 8.82 27.54 4.05
CA CYS A 134 8.63 28.90 3.55
C CYS A 134 8.22 29.96 4.60
N ILE A 135 7.78 29.53 5.79
CA ILE A 135 7.35 30.45 6.84
C ILE A 135 8.51 30.85 7.74
N CYS A 136 9.23 29.86 8.32
CA CYS A 136 10.31 30.16 9.25
C CYS A 136 11.70 30.19 8.62
N LEU A 137 11.86 29.63 7.41
CA LEU A 137 13.13 29.52 6.68
C LEU A 137 14.26 28.80 7.44
N ALA A 138 13.95 28.13 8.55
CA ALA A 138 14.94 27.57 9.48
C ALA A 138 14.81 26.05 9.68
N ALA A 139 13.70 25.44 9.26
CA ALA A 139 13.40 24.03 9.49
C ALA A 139 13.07 23.30 8.19
N LEU A 140 13.28 21.99 8.19
CA LEU A 140 12.91 21.14 7.07
C LEU A 140 11.38 21.07 6.92
N PRO A 141 10.88 21.13 5.68
CA PRO A 141 9.46 20.99 5.40
C PRO A 141 9.08 19.50 5.39
N GLU A 142 8.02 19.17 6.14
CA GLU A 142 7.60 17.78 6.32
C GLU A 142 6.12 17.57 5.97
N HIS A 143 5.27 18.55 6.27
CA HIS A 143 3.82 18.44 6.25
C HIS A 143 3.23 19.18 5.05
N VAL A 144 2.39 18.50 4.27
CA VAL A 144 1.67 19.13 3.16
C VAL A 144 0.59 20.05 3.73
N ASP A 145 0.72 21.34 3.44
CA ASP A 145 -0.24 22.37 3.79
C ASP A 145 -1.24 22.57 2.65
N HIS A 146 -2.52 22.70 2.99
CA HIS A 146 -3.60 22.82 2.01
C HIS A 146 -4.72 23.73 2.52
N CYS A 147 -5.39 24.39 1.60
CA CYS A 147 -6.56 25.20 1.93
C CYS A 147 -7.74 24.28 2.29
N HIS A 148 -8.30 24.43 3.49
CA HIS A 148 -9.42 23.63 3.97
C HIS A 148 -10.75 23.88 3.23
N GLU A 149 -10.87 24.98 2.49
CA GLU A 149 -12.07 25.29 1.68
C GLU A 149 -12.00 24.70 0.28
N THR A 150 -10.83 24.74 -0.36
CA THR A 150 -10.66 24.36 -1.77
C THR A 150 -9.92 23.04 -1.97
N GLY A 151 -9.28 22.50 -0.92
CA GLY A 151 -8.38 21.35 -1.01
C GLY A 151 -7.06 21.64 -1.73
N ARG A 152 -6.83 22.86 -2.23
CA ARG A 152 -5.62 23.21 -2.97
C ARG A 152 -4.41 23.19 -2.05
N VAL A 153 -3.40 22.41 -2.43
CA VAL A 153 -2.08 22.39 -1.78
C VAL A 153 -1.43 23.77 -1.94
N ARG A 154 -0.97 24.33 -0.81
CA ARG A 154 -0.27 25.62 -0.75
C ARG A 154 1.25 25.43 -0.76
N GLY A 155 1.74 24.38 -0.10
CA GLY A 155 3.16 24.07 -0.01
C GLY A 155 3.43 22.96 1.00
N VAL A 156 4.69 22.80 1.39
CA VAL A 156 5.12 21.87 2.45
C VAL A 156 5.78 22.66 3.57
N LEU A 157 5.29 22.53 4.79
CA LEU A 157 5.74 23.30 5.94
C LEU A 157 6.37 22.41 7.00
N CYS A 158 7.17 22.99 7.89
CA CYS A 158 7.59 22.28 9.10
C CYS A 158 6.39 22.07 10.03
N PHE A 159 6.51 21.10 10.96
CA PHE A 159 5.44 20.76 11.89
C PHE A 159 4.91 21.98 12.66
N SER A 160 5.80 22.80 13.23
CA SER A 160 5.44 23.94 14.07
C SER A 160 4.70 25.04 13.31
N CYS A 161 5.17 25.39 12.11
CA CYS A 161 4.52 26.42 11.29
C CYS A 161 3.16 25.96 10.77
N ASN A 162 3.05 24.71 10.33
CA ASN A 162 1.78 24.13 9.91
C ASN A 162 0.76 24.10 11.06
N ALA A 163 1.19 23.68 12.24
CA ALA A 163 0.35 23.68 13.44
C ALA A 163 -0.09 25.11 13.81
N ALA A 164 0.81 26.10 13.74
CA ALA A 164 0.47 27.49 14.02
C ALA A 164 -0.61 28.05 13.07
N LEU A 165 -0.53 27.75 11.77
CA LEU A 165 -1.60 28.11 10.83
C LEU A 165 -2.95 27.51 11.23
N GLY A 166 -2.95 26.24 11.65
CA GLY A 166 -4.14 25.56 12.18
C GLY A 166 -4.68 26.21 13.46
N GLN A 167 -3.81 26.64 14.39
CA GLN A 167 -4.23 27.34 15.61
C GLN A 167 -4.87 28.69 15.31
N PHE A 168 -4.39 29.39 14.28
CA PHE A 168 -5.01 30.60 13.76
C PHE A 168 -6.20 30.33 12.83
N LYS A 169 -6.58 29.07 12.62
CA LYS A 169 -7.67 28.62 11.73
C LYS A 169 -7.54 29.19 10.31
N ASP A 170 -6.31 29.26 9.81
CA ASP A 170 -5.99 29.81 8.49
C ASP A 170 -6.45 31.27 8.27
N ARG A 171 -6.69 32.05 9.33
CA ARG A 171 -7.20 33.42 9.24
C ARG A 171 -6.09 34.46 9.08
N PRO A 172 -5.90 35.06 7.89
CA PRO A 172 -4.81 36.01 7.67
C PRO A 172 -4.95 37.27 8.52
N ASP A 173 -6.18 37.70 8.83
CA ASP A 173 -6.44 38.86 9.68
C ASP A 173 -5.93 38.63 11.12
N VAL A 174 -6.11 37.42 11.67
CA VAL A 174 -5.63 37.07 13.02
C VAL A 174 -4.10 36.97 13.02
N ILE A 175 -3.51 36.36 11.99
CA ILE A 175 -2.06 36.20 11.87
C ILE A 175 -1.36 37.56 11.81
N ARG A 176 -1.90 38.52 11.02
CA ARG A 176 -1.36 39.89 10.98
C ARG A 176 -1.45 40.59 12.33
N ARG A 177 -2.56 40.41 13.06
CA ARG A 177 -2.69 40.94 14.43
C ARG A 177 -1.69 40.31 15.41
N ALA A 178 -1.42 39.01 15.26
CA ALA A 178 -0.42 38.32 16.08
C ALA A 178 0.99 38.88 15.83
N ALA A 179 1.35 39.15 14.57
CA ALA A 179 2.60 39.82 14.23
C ALA A 179 2.67 41.23 14.87
N ALA A 180 1.63 42.05 14.66
CA ALA A 180 1.55 43.39 15.25
C ALA A 180 1.60 43.39 16.78
N TYR A 181 1.07 42.36 17.44
CA TYR A 181 1.15 42.20 18.90
C TYR A 181 2.59 41.94 19.35
N VAL A 182 3.31 41.04 18.68
CA VAL A 182 4.73 40.74 18.98
C VAL A 182 5.64 41.92 18.69
N GLU A 183 5.31 42.74 17.68
CA GLU A 183 6.01 43.99 17.35
C GLU A 183 5.68 45.15 18.32
N GLY A 184 4.72 44.97 19.23
CA GLY A 184 4.32 45.99 20.21
C GLY A 184 3.35 47.06 19.67
N ILE A 185 2.85 46.91 18.44
CA ILE A 185 1.94 47.86 17.78
C ILE A 185 0.51 47.70 18.33
N ALA A 186 0.07 46.47 18.57
CA ALA A 186 -1.32 46.15 18.90
C ALA A 186 -1.49 45.70 20.37
N TRP A 187 -1.29 46.58 21.36
CA TRP A 187 -1.34 46.20 22.79
C TRP A 187 -2.58 46.68 23.57
N LYS A 188 -3.35 47.65 23.05
CA LYS A 188 -4.55 48.20 23.69
C LYS A 188 -5.74 48.29 22.73
N PRO A 189 -6.60 47.27 22.64
CA PRO A 189 -7.85 47.39 21.89
C PRO A 189 -8.80 48.37 22.59
N THR A 190 -9.41 49.27 21.81
CA THR A 190 -10.48 50.18 22.25
C THR A 190 -11.84 49.54 21.96
N LEU A 191 -12.73 49.48 22.96
CA LEU A 191 -14.11 49.02 22.76
C LEU A 191 -14.92 50.15 22.10
N VAL A 192 -15.42 49.92 20.89
CA VAL A 192 -16.21 50.91 20.13
C VAL A 192 -17.71 50.60 20.13
N ALA A 193 -18.08 49.33 20.33
CA ALA A 193 -19.46 48.87 20.54
C ALA A 193 -19.43 47.50 21.26
N PRO A 194 -20.53 47.00 21.84
CA PRO A 194 -20.58 45.67 22.44
C PRO A 194 -20.06 44.58 21.49
N GLY A 195 -18.94 43.96 21.84
CA GLY A 195 -18.28 42.93 21.02
C GLY A 195 -17.43 43.45 19.85
N VAL A 196 -17.33 44.77 19.66
CA VAL A 196 -16.53 45.40 18.58
C VAL A 196 -15.33 46.12 19.20
N TYR A 197 -14.14 45.65 18.85
CA TYR A 197 -12.87 46.20 19.30
C TYR A 197 -12.10 46.79 18.11
N GLN A 198 -11.51 47.97 18.32
CA GLN A 198 -10.63 48.62 17.37
C GLN A 198 -9.20 48.61 17.92
N LEU A 199 -8.22 48.22 17.10
CA LEU A 199 -6.81 48.32 17.48
C LEU A 199 -6.30 49.76 17.31
N PRO A 200 -5.27 50.18 18.06
CA PRO A 200 -4.59 51.44 17.82
C PRO A 200 -4.04 51.46 16.39
N SER A 201 -4.19 52.60 15.71
CA SER A 201 -3.64 52.86 14.37
C SER A 201 -2.13 52.85 14.36
#